data_AF-A0A914PAH1-F1
#
_entry.id   AF-A0A914PAH1-F1
#
_cell.length_a   1.000
_cell.length_b   1.000
_cell.length_c   1.000
_cell.angle_alpha   90.00
_cell.angle_beta   90.00
_cell.angle_gamma   90.00
#
_symmetry.space_group_name_H-M   'P 1'
#
loop_
_entity.id
_entity.type
_entity.pdbx_description
1 polymer ?
#
loop_
_entity_poly.entity_id
_entity_poly.type
_entity_poly.pdbx_seq_one_letter_code
_entity_poly.pdbx_strand_id
1 'polypeptide(L)'
;MYFAFAILYTGKFTDVINVGSYNYLGFSHNDGPCAQRAIAQIEQHGVSSASIPNEFAAFKIQYELEQQLAEFVGCEDAMVCPMGFGTNSMNLPAIANENTLVLSDELNHASLVSPSFLFLFFFLFCSADQ
;
A
#
# COMPACT_ATOMS: atom_id res chain seq x y z
N MET A 1 9.76 -22.78 18.72
CA MET A 1 11.06 -22.17 18.37
C MET A 1 10.78 -20.75 17.91
N TYR A 2 10.77 -19.79 18.83
CA TYR A 2 10.55 -18.37 18.49
C TYR A 2 11.90 -17.76 18.11
N PHE A 3 12.14 -17.56 16.82
CA PHE A 3 13.23 -16.70 16.36
C PHE A 3 12.79 -15.24 16.54
N ALA A 4 13.11 -14.65 17.68
CA ALA A 4 13.02 -13.21 17.86
C ALA A 4 14.31 -12.58 17.34
N PHE A 5 14.26 -11.93 16.17
CA PHE A 5 15.30 -11.01 15.76
C PHE A 5 15.22 -9.77 16.67
N ALA A 6 16.11 -9.69 17.65
CA ALA A 6 16.30 -8.46 18.40
C ALA A 6 17.20 -7.54 17.58
N ILE A 7 16.66 -6.42 17.08
CA ILE A 7 17.47 -5.32 16.58
C ILE A 7 18.16 -4.70 17.81
N LEU A 8 19.42 -5.06 18.03
CA LEU A 8 20.21 -4.50 19.12
C LEU A 8 20.70 -3.12 18.70
N TYR A 9 20.23 -2.11 19.41
CA TYR A 9 20.72 -0.75 19.26
C TYR A 9 22.19 -0.68 19.69
N THR A 10 23.09 -0.40 18.74
CA THR A 10 24.54 -0.48 18.96
C THR A 10 25.10 0.73 19.72
N GLY A 11 24.29 1.77 19.96
CA GLY A 11 24.72 3.02 20.59
C GLY A 11 25.67 3.88 19.72
N LYS A 12 25.95 3.45 18.49
CA LYS A 12 26.82 4.16 17.56
C LYS A 12 25.97 4.91 16.55
N PHE A 13 26.32 6.17 16.33
CA PHE A 13 25.72 7.02 15.30
C PHE A 13 26.77 7.33 14.24
N THR A 14 26.33 7.26 12.99
CA THR A 14 27.10 7.68 11.82
C THR A 14 26.18 8.48 10.94
N ASP A 15 26.61 9.67 10.54
CA ASP A 15 25.87 10.49 9.58
C ASP A 15 25.99 9.86 8.19
N VAL A 16 24.83 9.60 7.57
CA VAL A 16 24.72 8.96 6.25
C VAL A 16 23.67 9.65 5.41
N ILE A 17 23.84 9.58 4.09
CA ILE A 17 22.83 10.03 3.13
C ILE A 17 21.99 8.82 2.73
N ASN A 18 20.67 8.90 2.93
CA ASN A 18 19.75 7.86 2.49
C ASN A 18 19.40 8.02 1.01
N VAL A 19 20.01 7.19 0.16
CA VAL A 19 19.75 7.13 -1.29
C VAL A 19 18.92 5.89 -1.70
N GLY A 20 18.42 5.12 -0.73
CA GLY A 20 17.74 3.83 -0.97
C GLY A 20 16.28 3.80 -0.53
N SER A 21 15.71 4.93 -0.10
CA SER A 21 14.31 5.01 0.34
C SER A 21 13.37 5.49 -0.76
N TYR A 22 12.07 5.25 -0.56
CA TYR A 22 11.00 5.75 -1.43
C TYR A 22 10.43 7.10 -0.97
N ASN A 23 11.16 7.87 -0.16
CA ASN A 23 10.74 9.18 0.33
C ASN A 23 11.03 10.30 -0.70
N TYR A 24 10.43 10.20 -1.88
CA TYR A 24 10.76 11.07 -3.02
C TYR A 24 10.52 12.56 -2.76
N LEU A 25 9.46 12.89 -2.01
CA LEU A 25 9.06 14.27 -1.72
C LEU A 25 9.52 14.78 -0.35
N GLY A 26 10.21 13.94 0.44
CA GLY A 26 10.70 14.34 1.75
C GLY A 26 9.62 14.43 2.84
N PHE A 27 8.40 13.96 2.60
CA PHE A 27 7.28 14.09 3.56
C PHE A 27 7.43 13.23 4.81
N SER A 28 8.26 12.19 4.79
CA SER A 28 8.50 11.33 5.95
C SER A 28 9.59 11.86 6.90
N HIS A 29 9.75 13.18 7.00
CA HIS A 29 10.69 13.79 7.94
C HIS A 29 10.07 13.91 9.34
N ASN A 30 10.92 13.95 10.38
CA ASN A 30 10.46 13.95 11.77
C ASN A 30 9.97 15.33 12.25
N ASP A 31 10.16 16.37 11.45
CA ASP A 31 9.71 17.72 11.72
C ASP A 31 8.91 18.28 10.52
N GLY A 32 8.45 19.51 10.67
CA GLY A 32 7.65 20.19 9.65
C GLY A 32 6.15 19.85 9.69
N PRO A 33 5.40 20.35 8.70
CA PRO A 33 3.94 20.36 8.74
C PRO A 33 3.32 18.96 8.70
N CYS A 34 3.96 17.99 8.03
CA CYS A 34 3.48 16.61 7.96
C CYS A 34 3.55 15.93 9.34
N ALA A 35 4.70 15.99 10.01
CA ALA A 35 4.89 15.42 11.34
C ALA A 35 3.96 16.09 12.37
N GLN A 36 3.86 17.42 12.35
CA GLN A 36 3.00 18.17 13.27
C GLN A 36 1.52 17.82 13.09
N ARG A 37 1.04 17.72 11.85
CA ARG A 37 -0.35 17.33 11.58
C ARG A 37 -0.62 15.89 11.97
N ALA A 38 0.31 14.97 11.73
CA ALA A 38 0.17 13.58 12.15
C ALA A 38 0.03 13.46 13.68
N ILE A 39 0.87 14.17 14.44
CA ILE A 39 0.79 14.22 15.91
C ILE A 39 -0.56 14.77 16.36
N ALA A 40 -1.01 15.89 15.80
CA ALA A 40 -2.29 16.50 16.17
C ALA A 40 -3.48 15.54 15.90
N GLN A 41 -3.45 14.78 14.81
CA GLN A 41 -4.49 13.80 14.51
C GLN A 41 -4.47 12.61 15.49
N ILE A 42 -3.29 12.15 15.89
CA ILE A 42 -3.12 11.10 16.91
C ILE A 42 -3.63 11.57 18.27
N GLU A 43 -3.34 12.80 18.67
CA GLU A 43 -3.84 13.37 19.93
C GLU A 43 -5.37 13.49 19.95
N GLN A 44 -5.98 13.80 18.80
CA GLN A 44 -7.43 13.97 18.68
C GLN A 44 -8.19 12.63 18.57
N HIS A 45 -7.66 11.65 17.83
CA HIS A 45 -8.38 10.43 17.45
C HIS A 45 -7.81 9.15 18.10
N GLY A 46 -6.70 9.27 18.83
CA GLY A 46 -5.95 8.12 19.33
C GLY A 46 -5.09 7.45 18.26
N VAL A 47 -4.40 6.38 18.66
CA VAL A 47 -3.43 5.68 17.81
C VAL A 47 -4.05 4.63 16.87
N SER A 48 -5.26 4.14 17.17
CA SER A 48 -5.91 3.07 16.41
C SER A 48 -7.42 3.02 16.66
N SER A 49 -8.17 2.62 15.63
CA SER A 49 -9.61 2.29 15.72
C SER A 49 -9.88 1.00 16.50
N ALA A 50 -8.90 0.09 16.53
CA ALA A 50 -9.06 -1.31 16.95
C ALA A 50 -10.29 -2.03 16.36
N SER A 51 -10.81 -1.56 15.22
CA SER A 51 -12.03 -2.08 14.58
C SER A 51 -11.98 -1.90 13.06
N ILE A 52 -12.79 -2.70 12.35
CA ILE A 52 -12.94 -2.62 10.90
C ILE A 52 -13.98 -1.55 10.53
N PRO A 53 -13.82 -0.84 9.40
CA PRO A 53 -14.74 0.23 8.98
C PRO A 53 -16.21 -0.19 8.90
N ASN A 54 -16.47 -1.49 8.67
CA ASN A 54 -17.81 -2.06 8.55
C ASN A 54 -18.51 -2.33 9.90
N GLU A 55 -17.77 -2.40 11.01
CA GLU A 55 -18.32 -2.73 12.34
C GLU A 55 -18.49 -1.49 13.22
N PHE A 56 -17.45 -0.67 13.32
CA PHE A 56 -17.51 0.65 13.94
C PHE A 56 -17.21 1.67 12.86
N ALA A 57 -18.16 2.59 12.67
CA ALA A 57 -18.21 3.59 11.61
C ALA A 57 -16.82 4.03 11.14
N ALA A 58 -16.57 3.93 9.83
CA ALA A 58 -15.44 4.56 9.18
C ALA A 58 -15.23 5.97 9.75
N PHE A 59 -14.04 6.22 10.30
CA PHE A 59 -13.79 7.50 10.92
C PHE A 59 -13.93 8.61 9.88
N LYS A 60 -14.52 9.74 10.27
CA LYS A 60 -14.65 10.94 9.43
C LYS A 60 -13.33 11.29 8.73
N ILE A 61 -12.20 11.12 9.42
CA ILE A 61 -10.85 11.35 8.87
C ILE A 61 -10.50 10.43 7.69
N GLN A 62 -10.96 9.17 7.69
CA GLN A 62 -10.71 8.24 6.58
C GLN A 62 -11.51 8.66 5.35
N TYR A 63 -12.78 9.02 5.53
CA TYR A 63 -13.61 9.51 4.43
C TYR A 63 -13.05 10.82 3.84
N GLU A 64 -12.60 11.76 4.69
CA GLU A 64 -11.95 12.99 4.23
C GLU A 64 -10.67 12.70 3.42
N LEU A 65 -9.86 11.73 3.86
CA LEU A 65 -8.68 11.28 3.13
C LEU A 65 -9.03 10.68 1.77
N GLU A 66 -10.04 9.82 1.72
CA GLU A 66 -10.52 9.19 0.48
C GLU A 66 -11.01 10.23 -0.53
N GLN A 67 -11.79 11.23 -0.09
CA GLN A 67 -12.24 12.32 -0.95
C GLN A 67 -11.09 13.18 -1.45
N GLN A 68 -10.13 13.54 -0.58
CA GLN A 68 -8.94 14.29 -0.99
C GLN A 68 -8.08 13.50 -1.99
N LEU A 69 -7.97 12.19 -1.82
CA LEU A 69 -7.24 11.32 -2.74
C LEU A 69 -7.93 11.24 -4.09
N ALA A 70 -9.26 11.08 -4.11
CA ALA A 70 -10.05 11.07 -5.33
C ALA A 70 -9.90 12.37 -6.13
N GLU A 71 -9.96 13.52 -5.44
CA GLU A 71 -9.71 14.84 -6.04
C GLU A 71 -8.28 14.97 -6.57
N PHE A 72 -7.28 14.52 -5.80
CA PHE A 72 -5.88 14.60 -6.20
C PHE A 72 -5.56 13.77 -7.45
N VAL A 73 -6.13 12.57 -7.55
CA VAL A 73 -5.92 11.65 -8.70
C VAL A 73 -6.84 12.00 -9.87
N GLY A 74 -7.97 12.64 -9.62
CA GLY A 74 -8.99 12.95 -10.63
C GLY A 74 -9.90 11.76 -10.95
N CYS A 75 -10.25 10.96 -9.96
CA CYS A 75 -11.22 9.85 -10.09
C CYS A 75 -12.53 10.14 -9.36
N GLU A 76 -13.57 9.35 -9.64
CA GLU A 76 -14.91 9.55 -9.06
C GLU A 76 -14.95 9.26 -7.56
N ASP A 77 -14.21 8.24 -7.11
CA ASP A 77 -14.12 7.84 -5.71
C ASP A 77 -12.78 7.14 -5.43
N ALA A 78 -12.40 7.03 -4.17
CA ALA A 78 -11.20 6.32 -3.74
C ALA A 78 -11.43 5.55 -2.44
N MET A 79 -10.67 4.47 -2.26
CA MET A 79 -10.71 3.65 -1.05
C MET A 79 -9.30 3.50 -0.48
N VAL A 80 -9.14 3.74 0.82
CA VAL A 80 -7.85 3.59 1.50
C VAL A 80 -7.69 2.17 2.05
N CYS A 81 -6.53 1.58 1.77
CA CYS A 81 -6.12 0.29 2.28
C CYS A 81 -4.86 0.47 3.16
N PRO A 82 -4.68 -0.33 4.22
CA PRO A 82 -3.59 -0.14 5.18
C PRO A 82 -2.20 -0.40 4.58
N MET A 83 -2.11 -1.17 3.49
CA MET A 83 -0.85 -1.46 2.80
C MET A 83 -1.06 -1.56 1.29
N GLY A 84 -0.12 -1.03 0.51
CA GLY A 84 -0.14 -1.11 -0.96
C GLY A 84 -0.15 -2.55 -1.48
N PHE A 85 0.55 -3.48 -0.80
CA PHE A 85 0.50 -4.91 -1.15
C PHE A 85 -0.93 -5.46 -1.03
N GLY A 86 -1.57 -5.24 0.13
CA GLY A 86 -2.92 -5.71 0.40
C GLY A 86 -3.95 -5.11 -0.55
N THR A 87 -3.74 -3.87 -0.99
CA THR A 87 -4.60 -3.20 -1.98
C THR A 87 -4.71 -4.02 -3.26
N ASN A 88 -3.59 -4.51 -3.80
CA ASN A 88 -3.59 -5.28 -5.04
C ASN A 88 -4.07 -6.72 -4.81
N SER A 89 -3.52 -7.40 -3.81
CA SER A 89 -3.78 -8.84 -3.62
C SER A 89 -5.20 -9.16 -3.16
N MET A 90 -5.86 -8.23 -2.45
CA MET A 90 -7.22 -8.45 -1.93
C MET A 90 -8.31 -7.92 -2.87
N ASN A 91 -8.06 -6.85 -3.62
CA ASN A 91 -9.10 -6.24 -4.47
C ASN A 91 -9.17 -6.86 -5.87
N LEU A 92 -8.05 -7.36 -6.43
CA LEU A 92 -8.07 -7.97 -7.77
C LEU A 92 -9.05 -9.16 -7.85
N PRO A 93 -9.13 -10.07 -6.85
CA PRO A 93 -10.15 -11.12 -6.85
C PRO A 93 -11.60 -10.62 -6.70
N ALA A 94 -11.82 -9.41 -6.19
CA ALA A 94 -13.16 -8.83 -6.06
C ALA A 94 -13.71 -8.31 -7.40
N ILE A 95 -12.82 -7.93 -8.33
CA ILE A 95 -13.18 -7.37 -9.65
C ILE A 95 -13.00 -8.37 -10.79
N ALA A 96 -12.13 -9.37 -10.64
CA ALA A 96 -11.90 -10.42 -11.63
C ALA A 96 -12.62 -11.71 -11.24
N ASN A 97 -13.32 -12.30 -12.20
CA ASN A 97 -14.03 -13.57 -12.05
C ASN A 97 -13.58 -14.59 -13.11
N GLU A 98 -14.19 -15.77 -13.11
CA GLU A 98 -13.93 -16.84 -14.08
C GLU A 98 -14.11 -16.45 -15.57
N ASN A 99 -14.83 -15.36 -15.84
CA ASN A 99 -15.06 -14.82 -17.18
C ASN A 99 -14.17 -13.59 -17.48
N THR A 100 -13.15 -13.34 -16.66
CA THR A 100 -12.25 -12.19 -16.81
C THR A 100 -10.88 -12.64 -17.33
N LEU A 101 -10.44 -12.05 -18.44
CA LEU A 101 -9.05 -12.19 -18.90
C LEU A 101 -8.19 -11.09 -18.27
N VAL A 102 -7.18 -11.49 -17.50
CA VAL A 102 -6.20 -10.57 -16.91
C VAL A 102 -4.90 -10.65 -17.71
N LEU A 103 -4.50 -9.54 -18.31
CA LEU A 103 -3.20 -9.39 -18.95
C LEU A 103 -2.24 -8.69 -17.98
N SER A 104 -1.18 -9.37 -17.57
CA SER A 104 -0.16 -8.83 -16.66
C SER A 104 1.21 -8.86 -17.33
N ASP A 105 1.95 -7.77 -17.14
CA ASP A 105 3.37 -7.72 -17.46
C ASP A 105 4.18 -8.65 -16.54
N GLU A 106 5.30 -9.18 -17.03
CA GLU A 106 6.19 -10.08 -16.29
C GLU A 106 6.89 -9.37 -15.13
N LEU A 107 7.16 -8.07 -15.25
CA LEU A 107 7.86 -7.27 -14.25
C LEU A 107 6.91 -6.52 -13.31
N ASN A 108 5.61 -6.86 -13.35
CA ASN A 108 4.65 -6.31 -12.41
C ASN A 108 5.02 -6.67 -10.97
N HIS A 109 4.67 -5.77 -10.05
CA HIS A 109 4.97 -5.94 -8.64
C HIS A 109 4.34 -7.23 -8.10
N ALA A 110 5.08 -7.94 -7.24
CA ALA A 110 4.67 -9.26 -6.71
C ALA A 110 3.31 -9.27 -6.00
N SER A 111 2.81 -8.10 -5.54
CA SER A 111 1.46 -7.99 -4.97
C SER A 111 0.32 -8.24 -5.96
N LEU A 112 0.58 -8.16 -7.27
CA LEU A 112 -0.38 -8.51 -8.33
C LEU A 112 -0.30 -10.01 -8.70
N VAL A 113 0.81 -10.66 -8.35
CA VAL A 113 1.05 -12.08 -8.60
C VAL A 113 0.55 -12.87 -7.39
N SER A 114 -0.77 -12.96 -7.24
CA SER A 114 -1.39 -13.76 -6.19
C SER A 114 -1.48 -15.24 -6.62
N PRO A 115 -1.15 -16.21 -5.75
CA PRO A 115 -1.25 -17.64 -6.07
C PRO A 115 -2.69 -18.12 -6.35
N SER A 116 -3.71 -17.31 -6.03
CA SER A 116 -5.10 -17.57 -6.40
C SER A 116 -5.37 -17.41 -7.91
N PHE A 117 -4.51 -16.68 -8.61
CA PHE A 117 -4.43 -16.69 -10.07
C PHE A 117 -3.29 -17.64 -10.42
N LEU A 118 -3.62 -18.87 -10.81
CA LEU A 118 -2.65 -19.78 -11.40
C LEU A 118 -2.10 -19.07 -12.65
N PHE A 119 -0.95 -18.42 -12.52
CA PHE A 119 -0.15 -17.91 -13.63
C PHE A 119 0.23 -19.13 -14.46
N LEU A 120 -0.62 -19.52 -15.41
CA LEU A 120 -0.16 -20.30 -16.53
C LEU A 120 0.82 -19.37 -17.26
N PHE A 121 2.11 -19.60 -17.05
CA PHE A 121 3.17 -19.11 -17.92
C PHE A 121 2.88 -19.64 -19.33
N PHE A 122 2.00 -18.99 -20.08
CA PHE A 122 2.04 -19.06 -21.52
C PHE A 122 3.06 -18.01 -21.95
N PHE A 123 4.31 -18.44 -22.07
CA PHE A 123 5.23 -17.82 -23.03
C PHE A 123 4.54 -17.92 -24.40
N LEU A 124 3.82 -16.88 -24.81
CA LEU A 124 3.48 -16.70 -26.21
C LEU A 124 4.77 -16.21 -26.89
N PHE A 125 5.63 -17.17 -27.23
CA PHE A 125 6.54 -16.98 -28.35
C PHE A 125 5.66 -16.64 -29.55
N CYS A 126 5.70 -15.38 -29.96
CA CYS A 126 5.22 -14.96 -31.26
C CYS A 126 6.10 -15.64 -32.31
N SER A 127 5.72 -16.86 -32.71
CA SER A 127 6.11 -17.38 -34.01
C SER A 127 5.27 -16.58 -35.00
N ALA A 128 5.88 -15.53 -35.53
CA ALA A 128 5.39 -14.87 -36.73
C ALA A 128 5.48 -15.88 -37.88
N ASP A 129 4.41 -16.64 -38.06
CA ASP A 129 4.01 -17.19 -39.35
C ASP A 129 2.65 -16.62 -39.70
N GLN A 130 2.69 -15.41 -40.28
CA GLN A 130 1.85 -14.97 -41.38
C GLN A 130 2.53 -13.79 -42.09
#